data_AF-A0A535NF53-F1
#
_entry.id   AF-A0A535NF53-F1
#
_cell.length_a   1.000
_cell.length_b   1.000
_cell.length_c   1.000
_cell.angle_alpha   90.00
_cell.angle_beta   90.00
_cell.angle_gamma   90.00
#
_symmetry.space_group_name_H-M   'P 1'
#
loop_
_entity.id
_entity.type
_entity.pdbx_description
1 polymer ?
#
loop_
_entity_poly.entity_id
_entity_poly.type
_entity_poly.pdbx_seq_one_letter_code
_entity_poly.pdbx_strand_id
1 'polypeptide(L)'
;MTRHVVWDHGVSLPGHRLWLDPLVVRSFAFISHAHTDHARRHREAVLTPQTLALIPESRRPRGWRMLGYDEPMRRDRATVTLLPAGHMLGSAQLLLEHDGTSLLYTGDIKLRVPGTRKQTHVPKAHVLIVETTYGRPHFRFGDPDATIEAIAIWCRRALDSRVAPVLLCHALGKTEEMMLALAPYGFEFALEKRCVPCAQAYAGAGRPLPEWIELDGDARGRVVIAPPAGKDEVRRLGRYRTALVSGWAKDAEFARLFGADMTFDLSDHCDFDELMDVVERTGADQVYTVHGYTEDFARSLRKRGIRASALEATEQLQLAL
;
A
#
# COMPACT_ATOMS: atom_id res chain seq x y z
N MET A 1 29.15 2.41 5.34
CA MET A 1 28.41 1.13 5.25
C MET A 1 26.93 1.37 5.05
N THR A 2 26.23 2.03 5.98
CA THR A 2 24.78 2.32 5.90
C THR A 2 24.36 3.25 4.75
N ARG A 3 25.24 4.15 4.31
CA ARG A 3 24.98 5.05 3.16
C ARG A 3 25.20 4.40 1.80
N HIS A 4 25.76 3.19 1.75
CA HIS A 4 26.00 2.48 0.49
C HIS A 4 24.75 1.68 0.12
N VAL A 5 23.89 2.30 -0.69
CA VAL A 5 22.64 1.74 -1.20
C VAL A 5 22.82 1.48 -2.68
N VAL A 6 22.45 0.27 -3.13
CA VAL A 6 22.54 -0.11 -4.56
C VAL A 6 21.26 -0.80 -5.00
N TRP A 7 21.01 -0.79 -6.30
CA TRP A 7 19.97 -1.62 -6.90
C TRP A 7 20.55 -2.97 -7.35
N ASP A 8 20.00 -4.06 -6.84
CA ASP A 8 20.32 -5.44 -7.22
C ASP A 8 19.00 -6.22 -7.26
N HIS A 9 18.23 -5.97 -8.33
CA HIS A 9 16.85 -6.45 -8.49
C HIS A 9 16.00 -6.17 -7.24
N GLY A 10 16.04 -4.92 -6.76
CA GLY A 10 15.55 -4.49 -5.47
C GLY A 10 16.59 -3.66 -4.72
N VAL A 11 16.15 -3.00 -3.65
CA VAL A 11 17.06 -2.21 -2.81
C VAL A 11 17.97 -3.15 -2.04
N SER A 12 19.27 -2.95 -2.14
CA SER A 12 20.28 -3.72 -1.43
C SER A 12 21.13 -2.82 -0.57
N LEU A 13 21.40 -3.30 0.65
CA LEU A 13 22.36 -2.74 1.59
C LEU A 13 23.53 -3.72 1.72
N PRO A 14 24.54 -3.68 0.82
CA PRO A 14 25.57 -4.72 0.75
C PRO A 14 26.35 -4.88 2.05
N GLY A 15 26.59 -3.78 2.75
CA GLY A 15 27.26 -3.80 4.04
C GLY A 15 26.50 -4.57 5.12
N HIS A 16 25.17 -4.65 5.02
CA HIS A 16 24.32 -5.34 6.00
C HIS A 16 23.84 -6.71 5.50
N ARG A 17 24.23 -7.11 4.26
CA ARG A 17 23.76 -8.31 3.57
C ARG A 17 22.24 -8.45 3.66
N LEU A 18 21.54 -7.33 3.41
CA LEU A 18 20.11 -7.17 3.56
C LEU A 18 19.55 -6.57 2.28
N TRP A 19 18.49 -7.20 1.75
CA TRP A 19 17.68 -6.66 0.67
C TRP A 19 16.35 -6.18 1.22
N LEU A 20 15.80 -5.12 0.66
CA LEU A 20 14.49 -4.56 1.02
C LEU A 20 13.56 -4.74 -0.19
N ASP A 21 12.50 -5.52 -0.01
CA ASP A 21 11.52 -5.90 -1.03
C ASP A 21 12.12 -6.29 -2.40
N PRO A 22 13.07 -7.24 -2.46
CA PRO A 22 13.71 -7.57 -3.73
C PRO A 22 12.75 -8.27 -4.70
N LEU A 23 12.91 -7.95 -5.98
CA LEU A 23 12.16 -8.50 -7.10
C LEU A 23 12.55 -9.95 -7.44
N VAL A 24 13.57 -10.50 -6.77
CA VAL A 24 14.01 -11.89 -6.93
C VAL A 24 14.26 -12.53 -5.58
N VAL A 25 14.26 -13.87 -5.54
CA VAL A 25 14.49 -14.62 -4.30
C VAL A 25 15.90 -14.38 -3.78
N ARG A 26 16.03 -13.82 -2.57
CA ARG A 26 17.30 -13.61 -1.86
C ARG A 26 17.47 -14.52 -0.63
N SER A 27 18.67 -14.52 -0.08
CA SER A 27 19.02 -15.27 1.13
C SER A 27 18.38 -14.69 2.39
N PHE A 28 18.36 -13.37 2.52
CA PHE A 28 17.77 -12.66 3.65
C PHE A 28 17.18 -11.34 3.15
N ALA A 29 15.90 -11.10 3.38
CA ALA A 29 15.23 -9.90 2.92
C ALA A 29 14.31 -9.32 4.01
N PHE A 30 14.08 -8.02 3.95
CA PHE A 30 12.94 -7.39 4.57
C PHE A 30 11.76 -7.48 3.60
N ILE A 31 10.57 -7.86 4.10
CA ILE A 31 9.31 -7.75 3.37
C ILE A 31 8.47 -6.70 4.09
N SER A 32 8.27 -5.54 3.44
CA SER A 32 7.56 -4.40 4.05
C SER A 32 6.09 -4.69 4.26
N HIS A 33 5.43 -5.34 3.31
CA HIS A 33 4.01 -5.69 3.36
C HIS A 33 3.66 -6.86 2.44
N ALA A 34 2.40 -7.28 2.46
CA ALA A 34 1.97 -8.55 1.88
C ALA A 34 1.59 -8.51 0.39
N HIS A 35 1.68 -7.35 -0.28
CA HIS A 35 1.42 -7.31 -1.73
C HIS A 35 2.44 -8.12 -2.52
N THR A 36 1.99 -8.62 -3.66
CA THR A 36 2.70 -9.66 -4.41
C THR A 36 3.95 -9.15 -5.15
N ASP A 37 4.05 -7.86 -5.36
CA ASP A 37 5.21 -7.18 -5.92
C ASP A 37 6.34 -7.01 -4.91
N HIS A 38 6.03 -7.02 -3.60
CA HIS A 38 7.01 -6.97 -2.50
C HIS A 38 7.31 -8.35 -1.90
N ALA A 39 6.29 -9.21 -1.73
CA ALA A 39 6.44 -10.50 -1.07
C ALA A 39 6.89 -11.63 -2.02
N ARG A 40 7.99 -12.30 -1.66
CA ARG A 40 8.54 -13.46 -2.37
C ARG A 40 9.07 -14.52 -1.42
N ARG A 41 9.23 -15.74 -1.96
CA ARG A 41 9.70 -16.94 -1.23
C ARG A 41 11.20 -16.90 -0.91
N HIS A 42 11.64 -15.87 -0.21
CA HIS A 42 13.01 -15.72 0.28
C HIS A 42 13.42 -16.90 1.17
N ARG A 43 14.72 -17.18 1.27
CA ARG A 43 15.20 -18.24 2.17
C ARG A 43 14.88 -17.90 3.63
N GLU A 44 15.11 -16.65 3.99
CA GLU A 44 14.73 -16.07 5.26
C GLU A 44 14.24 -14.63 5.04
N ALA A 45 13.27 -14.18 5.83
CA ALA A 45 12.81 -12.79 5.80
C ALA A 45 12.53 -12.21 7.19
N VAL A 46 12.74 -10.90 7.35
CA VAL A 46 12.22 -10.13 8.48
C VAL A 46 10.97 -9.37 8.03
N LEU A 47 9.91 -9.40 8.85
CA LEU A 47 8.58 -8.86 8.51
C LEU A 47 7.71 -8.77 9.76
N THR A 48 6.57 -8.09 9.69
CA THR A 48 5.60 -8.05 10.80
C THR A 48 4.78 -9.34 10.87
N PRO A 49 4.25 -9.71 12.05
CA PRO A 49 3.34 -10.85 12.19
C PRO A 49 2.14 -10.79 11.22
N GLN A 50 1.58 -9.60 11.03
CA GLN A 50 0.43 -9.37 10.15
C GLN A 50 0.82 -9.54 8.68
N THR A 51 2.00 -9.04 8.27
CA THR A 51 2.51 -9.29 6.92
C THR A 51 2.64 -10.79 6.65
N LEU A 52 3.13 -11.60 7.61
CA LEU A 52 3.22 -13.06 7.44
C LEU A 52 1.85 -13.73 7.24
N ALA A 53 0.85 -13.26 8.00
CA ALA A 53 -0.51 -13.79 7.96
C ALA A 53 -1.20 -13.49 6.62
N LEU A 54 -0.88 -12.34 6.00
CA LEU A 54 -1.49 -11.87 4.77
C LEU A 54 -0.77 -12.33 3.49
N ILE A 55 0.52 -12.69 3.56
CA ILE A 55 1.25 -13.20 2.39
C ILE A 55 0.65 -14.53 1.91
N PRO A 56 0.31 -14.67 0.61
CA PRO A 56 -0.13 -15.93 0.03
C PRO A 56 0.91 -17.05 0.22
N GLU A 57 0.45 -18.28 0.47
CA GLU A 57 1.33 -19.44 0.71
C GLU A 57 2.35 -19.68 -0.41
N SER A 58 1.97 -19.39 -1.66
CA SER A 58 2.84 -19.48 -2.84
C SER A 58 3.99 -18.47 -2.85
N ARG A 59 3.92 -17.42 -2.01
CA ARG A 59 4.90 -16.33 -1.88
C ARG A 59 5.55 -16.27 -0.50
N ARG A 60 5.04 -17.02 0.48
CA ARG A 60 5.58 -17.07 1.84
C ARG A 60 7.07 -17.45 1.86
N PRO A 61 7.93 -16.73 2.60
CA PRO A 61 9.34 -17.07 2.75
C PRO A 61 9.51 -18.44 3.44
N ARG A 62 10.64 -19.12 3.19
CA ARG A 62 10.90 -20.47 3.73
C ARG A 62 11.26 -20.46 5.22
N GLY A 63 11.81 -19.35 5.68
CA GLY A 63 12.06 -19.03 7.08
C GLY A 63 11.74 -17.57 7.32
N TRP A 64 11.43 -17.21 8.55
CA TRP A 64 11.09 -15.83 8.87
C TRP A 64 11.45 -15.47 10.30
N ARG A 65 11.62 -14.18 10.50
CA ARG A 65 11.69 -13.54 11.80
C ARG A 65 10.60 -12.48 11.85
N MET A 66 9.60 -12.73 12.69
CA MET A 66 8.57 -11.74 12.97
C MET A 66 9.13 -10.71 13.94
N LEU A 67 8.92 -9.43 13.64
CA LEU A 67 9.27 -8.31 14.51
C LEU A 67 8.02 -7.44 14.71
N GLY A 68 7.68 -7.15 15.95
CA GLY A 68 6.66 -6.16 16.27
C GLY A 68 7.12 -4.74 15.89
N TYR A 69 6.18 -3.80 15.84
CA TYR A 69 6.55 -2.40 15.69
C TYR A 69 7.33 -1.93 16.91
N ASP A 70 8.30 -1.03 16.68
CA ASP A 70 9.16 -0.44 17.71
C ASP A 70 10.06 -1.46 18.45
N GLU A 71 10.03 -2.74 18.08
CA GLU A 71 10.90 -3.76 18.63
C GLU A 71 12.27 -3.76 17.91
N PRO A 72 13.39 -3.58 18.62
CA PRO A 72 14.71 -3.58 18.01
C PRO A 72 15.23 -5.01 17.78
N MET A 73 15.75 -5.25 16.60
CA MET A 73 16.48 -6.47 16.23
C MET A 73 17.94 -6.14 15.92
N ARG A 74 18.88 -6.78 16.62
CA ARG A 74 20.30 -6.69 16.26
C ARG A 74 20.59 -7.47 14.97
N ARG A 75 21.35 -6.85 14.07
CA ARG A 75 21.93 -7.47 12.87
C ARG A 75 23.39 -7.05 12.76
N ASP A 76 24.29 -7.93 13.19
CA ASP A 76 25.71 -7.62 13.37
C ASP A 76 25.90 -6.39 14.28
N ARG A 77 26.49 -5.31 13.77
CA ARG A 77 26.64 -4.03 14.49
C ARG A 77 25.47 -3.07 14.30
N ALA A 78 24.55 -3.39 13.39
CA ALA A 78 23.36 -2.58 13.13
C ALA A 78 22.19 -2.98 14.05
N THR A 79 21.28 -2.05 14.27
CA THR A 79 19.95 -2.28 14.83
C THR A 79 18.92 -2.04 13.74
N VAL A 80 17.94 -2.93 13.63
CA VAL A 80 16.80 -2.83 12.73
C VAL A 80 15.54 -2.73 13.56
N THR A 81 14.70 -1.74 13.29
CA THR A 81 13.39 -1.55 13.94
C THR A 81 12.33 -1.36 12.86
N LEU A 82 11.18 -2.03 13.02
CA LEU A 82 10.04 -1.84 12.14
C LEU A 82 9.11 -0.77 12.70
N LEU A 83 8.61 0.11 11.85
CA LEU A 83 7.66 1.17 12.21
C LEU A 83 6.42 1.05 11.32
N PRO A 84 5.21 1.42 11.76
CA PRO A 84 4.03 1.37 10.89
C PRO A 84 4.21 2.24 9.64
N ALA A 85 3.84 1.74 8.45
CA ALA A 85 3.87 2.53 7.20
C ALA A 85 2.50 3.12 6.81
N GLY A 86 1.43 2.65 7.44
CA GLY A 86 0.06 3.16 7.22
C GLY A 86 -0.56 2.77 5.86
N HIS A 87 0.16 2.04 5.02
CA HIS A 87 -0.30 1.62 3.70
C HIS A 87 -1.39 0.53 3.77
N MET A 88 -1.15 -0.52 4.57
CA MET A 88 -2.10 -1.58 4.85
C MET A 88 -1.81 -2.24 6.21
N LEU A 89 -2.68 -3.11 6.71
CA LEU A 89 -2.42 -3.90 7.92
C LEU A 89 -1.07 -4.64 7.80
N GLY A 90 -0.20 -4.44 8.79
CA GLY A 90 1.14 -5.04 8.83
C GLY A 90 2.22 -4.32 8.03
N SER A 91 1.85 -3.34 7.19
CA SER A 91 2.84 -2.57 6.42
C SER A 91 3.83 -1.85 7.32
N ALA A 92 5.12 -2.03 7.02
CA ALA A 92 6.20 -1.54 7.84
C ALA A 92 7.25 -0.75 7.05
N GLN A 93 7.68 0.35 7.65
CA GLN A 93 8.95 0.99 7.37
C GLN A 93 10.07 0.23 8.10
N LEU A 94 11.29 0.24 7.58
CA LEU A 94 12.48 -0.29 8.21
C LEU A 94 13.45 0.85 8.56
N LEU A 95 13.67 1.05 9.86
CA LEU A 95 14.72 1.93 10.38
C LEU A 95 15.96 1.09 10.70
N LEU A 96 17.08 1.38 10.03
CA LEU A 96 18.37 0.76 10.27
C LEU A 96 19.35 1.78 10.86
N GLU A 97 19.94 1.46 12.01
CA GLU A 97 20.91 2.30 12.70
C GLU A 97 22.24 1.56 12.86
N HIS A 98 23.35 2.20 12.50
CA HIS A 98 24.70 1.62 12.62
C HIS A 98 25.73 2.75 12.73
N ASP A 99 26.56 2.70 13.78
CA ASP A 99 27.63 3.66 14.08
C ASP A 99 27.20 5.13 13.92
N GLY A 100 26.06 5.49 14.55
CA GLY A 100 25.51 6.84 14.54
C GLY A 100 24.85 7.28 13.22
N THR A 101 24.83 6.43 12.18
CA THR A 101 24.11 6.68 10.93
C THR A 101 22.79 5.91 10.91
N SER A 102 21.71 6.60 10.55
CA SER A 102 20.38 6.03 10.40
C SER A 102 19.89 6.06 8.94
N LEU A 103 19.27 4.98 8.49
CA LEU A 103 18.63 4.83 7.20
C LEU A 103 17.18 4.39 7.40
N LEU A 104 16.25 5.10 6.78
CA LEU A 104 14.84 4.73 6.74
C LEU A 104 14.47 4.25 5.34
N TYR A 105 13.93 3.04 5.24
CA TYR A 105 13.23 2.56 4.05
C TYR A 105 11.74 2.52 4.34
N THR A 106 10.94 3.18 3.51
CA THR A 106 9.51 3.33 3.82
C THR A 106 8.67 2.09 3.50
N GLY A 107 9.13 1.25 2.56
CA GLY A 107 8.18 0.43 1.79
C GLY A 107 7.15 1.33 1.11
N ASP A 108 5.96 0.81 0.87
CA ASP A 108 4.80 1.63 0.51
C ASP A 108 4.27 2.34 1.76
N ILE A 109 3.98 3.64 1.64
CA ILE A 109 3.71 4.50 2.79
C ILE A 109 2.50 5.40 2.54
N LYS A 110 1.66 5.57 3.57
CA LYS A 110 0.57 6.55 3.61
C LYS A 110 0.64 7.37 4.89
N LEU A 111 0.62 8.70 4.78
CA LEU A 111 0.58 9.57 5.96
C LEU A 111 -0.83 9.73 6.52
N ARG A 112 -1.80 10.10 5.68
CA ARG A 112 -3.21 10.27 6.06
C ARG A 112 -3.99 8.99 5.80
N VAL A 113 -4.13 8.18 6.84
CA VAL A 113 -5.02 7.00 6.81
C VAL A 113 -6.46 7.48 7.05
N PRO A 114 -7.43 7.10 6.22
CA PRO A 114 -8.78 7.61 6.39
C PRO A 114 -9.46 7.12 7.68
N GLY A 115 -10.36 7.95 8.22
CA GLY A 115 -11.08 7.65 9.48
C GLY A 115 -10.22 7.72 10.73
N THR A 116 -8.93 8.09 10.63
CA THR A 116 -8.04 8.29 11.77
C THR A 116 -7.40 9.67 11.76
N ARG A 117 -7.38 10.30 12.94
CA ARG A 117 -6.63 11.56 13.15
C ARG A 117 -5.14 11.34 13.34
N LYS A 118 -4.71 10.11 13.66
CA LYS A 118 -3.30 9.76 13.84
C LYS A 118 -2.66 9.57 12.47
N GLN A 119 -1.65 10.37 12.19
CA GLN A 119 -0.80 10.22 11.01
C GLN A 119 0.29 9.17 11.24
N THR A 120 0.74 8.55 10.15
CA THR A 120 1.91 7.67 10.16
C THR A 120 3.14 8.44 10.65
N HIS A 121 3.83 7.86 11.64
CA HIS A 121 5.04 8.45 12.17
C HIS A 121 6.20 8.24 11.20
N VAL A 122 6.99 9.30 10.96
CA VAL A 122 8.18 9.27 10.14
C VAL A 122 9.35 9.75 11.01
N PRO A 123 10.31 8.87 11.37
CA PRO A 123 11.43 9.25 12.22
C PRO A 123 12.46 10.09 11.47
N LYS A 124 13.35 10.76 12.22
CA LYS A 124 14.55 11.38 11.64
C LYS A 124 15.49 10.30 11.10
N ALA A 125 16.06 10.52 9.93
CA ALA A 125 17.03 9.62 9.32
C ALA A 125 18.07 10.40 8.53
N HIS A 126 19.30 9.89 8.43
CA HIS A 126 20.33 10.50 7.59
C HIS A 126 20.14 10.15 6.11
N VAL A 127 19.68 8.93 5.84
CA VAL A 127 19.36 8.42 4.50
C VAL A 127 17.89 8.01 4.47
N LEU A 128 17.17 8.46 3.44
CA LEU A 128 15.81 8.02 3.16
C LEU A 128 15.79 7.23 1.86
N ILE A 129 15.12 6.08 1.85
CA ILE A 129 14.73 5.35 0.65
C ILE A 129 13.20 5.31 0.63
N VAL A 130 12.58 5.97 -0.34
CA VAL A 130 11.13 6.21 -0.36
C VAL A 130 10.49 5.75 -1.67
N GLU A 131 9.30 5.15 -1.56
CA GLU A 131 8.46 4.85 -2.71
C GLU A 131 8.03 6.13 -3.45
N THR A 132 7.74 6.04 -4.74
CA THR A 132 7.31 7.20 -5.54
C THR A 132 6.16 6.87 -6.48
N THR A 133 5.24 5.99 -6.06
CA THR A 133 4.06 5.58 -6.85
C THR A 133 3.35 6.79 -7.45
N TYR A 134 3.18 7.83 -6.63
CA TYR A 134 2.56 9.10 -7.01
C TYR A 134 3.56 10.28 -7.00
N GLY A 135 4.81 10.02 -7.39
CA GLY A 135 5.92 10.97 -7.37
C GLY A 135 5.85 12.14 -8.37
N ARG A 136 4.72 12.38 -9.04
CA ARG A 136 4.49 13.52 -9.93
C ARG A 136 3.49 14.52 -9.35
N PRO A 137 3.68 15.84 -9.51
CA PRO A 137 2.76 16.88 -9.00
C PRO A 137 1.29 16.76 -9.44
N HIS A 138 1.02 15.99 -10.49
CA HIS A 138 -0.34 15.67 -10.95
C HIS A 138 -1.12 14.82 -9.94
N PHE A 139 -0.44 13.95 -9.19
CA PHE A 139 -1.04 13.09 -8.18
C PHE A 139 -1.07 13.78 -6.81
N ARG A 140 -1.82 14.88 -6.74
CA ARG A 140 -2.23 15.47 -5.46
C ARG A 140 -3.67 15.08 -5.21
N PHE A 141 -3.92 14.37 -4.12
CA PHE A 141 -5.26 13.88 -3.79
C PHE A 141 -5.96 14.87 -2.86
N GLY A 142 -7.29 14.82 -2.87
CA GLY A 142 -8.10 15.58 -1.92
C GLY A 142 -7.93 15.11 -0.48
N ASP A 143 -8.80 15.58 0.39
CA ASP A 143 -8.93 15.02 1.72
C ASP A 143 -9.52 13.60 1.63
N PRO A 144 -8.83 12.55 2.12
CA PRO A 144 -9.33 11.17 2.01
C PRO A 144 -10.69 10.97 2.69
N ASP A 145 -10.96 11.65 3.80
CA ASP A 145 -12.23 11.53 4.53
C ASP A 145 -13.39 12.09 3.70
N ALA A 146 -13.19 13.25 3.05
CA ALA A 146 -14.16 13.79 2.10
C ALA A 146 -14.41 12.85 0.90
N THR A 147 -13.37 12.18 0.39
CA THR A 147 -13.54 11.20 -0.70
C THR A 147 -14.34 9.97 -0.24
N ILE A 148 -14.14 9.50 1.00
CA ILE A 148 -14.94 8.41 1.57
C ILE A 148 -16.39 8.81 1.77
N GLU A 149 -16.65 10.02 2.25
CA GLU A 149 -18.01 10.55 2.36
C GLU A 149 -18.70 10.59 0.98
N ALA A 150 -17.98 11.02 -0.06
CA ALA A 150 -18.49 11.02 -1.43
C ALA A 150 -18.81 9.60 -1.94
N ILE A 151 -17.95 8.61 -1.64
CA ILE A 151 -18.19 7.20 -1.95
C ILE A 151 -19.44 6.71 -1.20
N ALA A 152 -19.58 7.01 0.09
CA ALA A 152 -20.74 6.62 0.89
C ALA A 152 -22.04 7.20 0.32
N ILE A 153 -22.06 8.48 -0.04
CA ILE A 153 -23.21 9.13 -0.69
C ILE A 153 -23.56 8.44 -2.02
N TRP A 154 -22.55 8.12 -2.82
CA TRP A 154 -22.74 7.43 -4.10
C TRP A 154 -23.34 6.03 -3.91
N CYS A 155 -22.80 5.25 -2.97
CA CYS A 155 -23.33 3.93 -2.60
C CYS A 155 -24.78 4.01 -2.11
N ARG A 156 -25.09 4.95 -1.21
CA ARG A 156 -26.45 5.13 -0.68
C ARG A 156 -27.45 5.43 -1.79
N ARG A 157 -27.14 6.37 -2.69
CA ARG A 157 -28.01 6.72 -3.83
C ARG A 157 -28.26 5.54 -4.77
N ALA A 158 -27.26 4.70 -5.01
CA ALA A 158 -27.41 3.49 -5.83
C ALA A 158 -28.39 2.51 -5.17
N LEU A 159 -28.20 2.24 -3.87
CA LEU A 159 -29.06 1.35 -3.09
C LEU A 159 -30.52 1.84 -3.03
N ASP A 160 -30.73 3.13 -2.77
CA ASP A 160 -32.07 3.75 -2.75
C ASP A 160 -32.78 3.61 -4.11
N SER A 161 -32.00 3.57 -5.20
CA SER A 161 -32.49 3.37 -6.58
C SER A 161 -32.64 1.89 -6.97
N ARG A 162 -32.44 0.96 -6.02
CA ARG A 162 -32.40 -0.50 -6.24
C ARG A 162 -31.38 -0.91 -7.31
N VAL A 163 -30.20 -0.31 -7.24
CA VAL A 163 -29.02 -0.61 -8.07
C VAL A 163 -27.88 -1.00 -7.13
N ALA A 164 -27.21 -2.12 -7.38
CA ALA A 164 -26.05 -2.53 -6.59
C ALA A 164 -24.85 -1.60 -6.88
N PRO A 165 -24.33 -0.86 -5.90
CA PRO A 165 -23.04 -0.18 -6.06
C PRO A 165 -21.91 -1.21 -5.98
N VAL A 166 -21.03 -1.20 -6.97
CA VAL A 166 -19.86 -2.07 -7.07
C VAL A 166 -18.60 -1.21 -6.97
N LEU A 167 -17.87 -1.33 -5.88
CA LEU A 167 -16.57 -0.69 -5.71
C LEU A 167 -15.47 -1.61 -6.24
N LEU A 168 -14.72 -1.12 -7.21
CA LEU A 168 -13.60 -1.81 -7.81
C LEU A 168 -12.32 -1.44 -7.06
N CYS A 169 -11.81 -2.37 -6.25
CA CYS A 169 -10.70 -2.20 -5.32
C CYS A 169 -9.69 -3.33 -5.47
N HIS A 170 -8.40 -3.08 -5.19
CA HIS A 170 -7.43 -4.18 -5.07
C HIS A 170 -7.88 -5.19 -4.00
N ALA A 171 -7.69 -6.47 -4.27
CA ALA A 171 -8.27 -7.56 -3.47
C ALA A 171 -7.74 -7.61 -2.03
N LEU A 172 -6.46 -7.29 -1.85
CA LEU A 172 -5.79 -7.22 -0.54
C LEU A 172 -5.41 -5.77 -0.20
N GLY A 173 -5.74 -5.32 1.01
CA GLY A 173 -5.50 -3.97 1.49
C GLY A 173 -6.68 -3.06 1.16
N LYS A 174 -6.84 -2.68 -0.11
CA LYS A 174 -7.84 -1.67 -0.49
C LYS A 174 -9.28 -2.10 -0.19
N THR A 175 -9.59 -3.39 -0.38
CA THR A 175 -10.92 -3.94 -0.12
C THR A 175 -11.26 -3.82 1.36
N GLU A 176 -10.36 -4.27 2.24
CA GLU A 176 -10.58 -4.29 3.68
C GLU A 176 -10.60 -2.89 4.28
N GLU A 177 -9.67 -2.01 3.88
CA GLU A 177 -9.64 -0.62 4.34
C GLU A 177 -10.88 0.16 3.84
N MET A 178 -11.41 -0.15 2.65
CA MET A 178 -12.67 0.43 2.17
C MET A 178 -13.86 -0.02 3.03
N MET A 179 -13.94 -1.30 3.38
CA MET A 179 -15.00 -1.80 4.27
C MET A 179 -14.95 -1.08 5.62
N LEU A 180 -13.76 -0.99 6.22
CA LEU A 180 -13.54 -0.30 7.50
C LEU A 180 -13.92 1.19 7.43
N ALA A 181 -13.52 1.88 6.36
CA ALA A 181 -13.82 3.29 6.15
C ALA A 181 -15.33 3.57 5.93
N LEU A 182 -16.05 2.63 5.30
CA LEU A 182 -17.47 2.74 5.03
C LEU A 182 -18.36 2.19 6.16
N ALA A 183 -17.78 1.45 7.12
CA ALA A 183 -18.50 0.88 8.25
C ALA A 183 -19.33 1.91 9.06
N PRO A 184 -18.81 3.13 9.36
CA PRO A 184 -19.57 4.15 10.10
C PRO A 184 -20.86 4.61 9.40
N TYR A 185 -20.98 4.37 8.09
CA TYR A 185 -22.16 4.73 7.29
C TYR A 185 -23.22 3.62 7.24
N GLY A 186 -23.02 2.51 7.97
CA GLY A 186 -23.98 1.43 8.13
C GLY A 186 -24.20 0.60 6.87
N PHE A 187 -23.15 0.37 6.08
CA PHE A 187 -23.21 -0.52 4.92
C PHE A 187 -22.89 -1.97 5.32
N GLU A 188 -23.62 -2.90 4.69
CA GLU A 188 -23.24 -4.31 4.62
C GLU A 188 -22.57 -4.59 3.27
N PHE A 189 -21.67 -5.57 3.23
CA PHE A 189 -20.85 -5.83 2.05
C PHE A 189 -21.12 -7.19 1.42
N ALA A 190 -20.92 -7.28 0.11
CA ALA A 190 -20.82 -8.53 -0.62
C ALA A 190 -19.47 -8.57 -1.35
N LEU A 191 -18.66 -9.60 -1.09
CA LEU A 191 -17.30 -9.68 -1.62
C LEU A 191 -17.25 -10.67 -2.79
N GLU A 192 -16.68 -10.24 -3.90
CA GLU A 192 -16.32 -11.17 -4.98
C GLU A 192 -15.32 -12.22 -4.45
N LYS A 193 -15.41 -13.45 -4.94
CA LYS A 193 -14.66 -14.61 -4.38
C LYS A 193 -13.16 -14.40 -4.19
N ARG A 194 -12.49 -13.56 -5.00
CA ARG A 194 -11.05 -13.31 -4.89
C ARG A 194 -10.69 -12.40 -3.71
N CYS A 195 -11.65 -11.62 -3.21
CA CYS A 195 -11.49 -10.81 -2.01
C CYS A 195 -11.68 -11.64 -0.73
N VAL A 196 -12.44 -12.74 -0.78
CA VAL A 196 -12.82 -13.54 0.41
C VAL A 196 -11.61 -14.05 1.21
N PRO A 197 -10.58 -14.69 0.60
CA PRO A 197 -9.41 -15.15 1.35
C PRO A 197 -8.63 -14.00 2.01
N CYS A 198 -8.57 -12.84 1.36
CA CYS A 198 -7.87 -11.67 1.87
C CYS A 198 -8.62 -11.08 3.08
N ALA A 199 -9.94 -10.95 2.99
CA ALA A 199 -10.78 -10.47 4.07
C ALA A 199 -10.73 -11.39 5.30
N GLN A 200 -10.76 -12.71 5.09
CA GLN A 200 -10.58 -13.69 6.17
C GLN A 200 -9.21 -13.58 6.82
N ALA A 201 -8.14 -13.44 6.02
CA ALA A 201 -6.78 -13.28 6.53
C ALA A 201 -6.61 -11.97 7.32
N TYR A 202 -7.24 -10.87 6.89
CA TYR A 202 -7.26 -9.60 7.61
C TYR A 202 -7.92 -9.72 8.99
N ALA A 203 -9.10 -10.34 9.04
CA ALA A 203 -9.80 -10.61 10.29
C ALA A 203 -8.96 -11.50 11.21
N GLY A 204 -8.38 -12.58 10.67
CA GLY A 204 -7.49 -13.50 11.39
C GLY A 204 -6.19 -12.85 11.87
N ALA A 205 -5.70 -11.81 11.18
CA ALA A 205 -4.53 -11.02 11.57
C ALA A 205 -4.83 -9.96 12.65
N GLY A 206 -6.05 -9.96 13.21
CA GLY A 206 -6.43 -9.11 14.35
C GLY A 206 -7.13 -7.80 13.97
N ARG A 207 -7.56 -7.65 12.71
CA ARG A 207 -8.35 -6.50 12.26
C ARG A 207 -9.76 -6.95 11.84
N PRO A 208 -10.73 -7.00 12.77
CA PRO A 208 -12.08 -7.44 12.44
C PRO A 208 -12.69 -6.51 11.39
N LEU A 209 -13.42 -7.12 10.44
CA LEU A 209 -14.10 -6.40 9.36
C LEU A 209 -15.59 -6.29 9.64
N PRO A 210 -16.29 -5.30 9.05
CA PRO A 210 -17.76 -5.21 9.09
C PRO A 210 -18.42 -6.43 8.47
N GLU A 211 -19.73 -6.60 8.69
CA GLU A 211 -20.51 -7.72 8.14
C GLU A 211 -20.41 -7.82 6.61
N TRP A 212 -20.12 -9.04 6.12
CA TRP A 212 -20.04 -9.33 4.70
C TRP A 212 -20.49 -10.75 4.37
N ILE A 213 -20.94 -10.94 3.12
CA ILE A 213 -21.21 -12.24 2.51
C ILE A 213 -20.31 -12.45 1.29
N GLU A 214 -20.07 -13.70 0.92
CA GLU A 214 -19.52 -14.01 -0.41
C GLU A 214 -20.59 -13.74 -1.47
N LEU A 215 -20.19 -13.09 -2.57
CA LEU A 215 -21.08 -12.74 -3.67
C LEU A 215 -21.47 -13.99 -4.47
N ASP A 216 -22.76 -14.28 -4.52
CA ASP A 216 -23.32 -15.44 -5.22
C ASP A 216 -24.31 -15.05 -6.35
N GLY A 217 -24.14 -13.84 -6.90
CA GLY A 217 -25.02 -13.27 -7.92
C GLY A 217 -26.22 -12.50 -7.35
N ASP A 218 -26.41 -12.50 -6.03
CA ASP A 218 -27.31 -11.58 -5.32
C ASP A 218 -26.52 -10.66 -4.38
N ALA A 219 -26.80 -9.37 -4.46
CA ALA A 219 -26.22 -8.35 -3.60
C ALA A 219 -27.27 -7.37 -3.08
N ARG A 220 -28.53 -7.81 -2.96
CA ARG A 220 -29.63 -6.96 -2.50
C ARG A 220 -29.30 -6.24 -1.20
N GLY A 221 -29.34 -4.90 -1.25
CA GLY A 221 -29.09 -4.02 -0.10
C GLY A 221 -27.62 -3.84 0.28
N ARG A 222 -26.68 -4.47 -0.45
CA ARG A 222 -25.25 -4.50 -0.08
C ARG A 222 -24.38 -3.72 -1.06
N VAL A 223 -23.27 -3.21 -0.55
CA VAL A 223 -22.19 -2.68 -1.36
C VAL A 223 -21.32 -3.85 -1.82
N VAL A 224 -21.19 -4.03 -3.12
CA VAL A 224 -20.32 -5.07 -3.68
C VAL A 224 -18.90 -4.53 -3.75
N ILE A 225 -17.91 -5.31 -3.33
CA ILE A 225 -16.50 -5.01 -3.57
C ILE A 225 -15.90 -6.13 -4.43
N ALA A 226 -15.21 -5.74 -5.49
CA ALA A 226 -14.59 -6.68 -6.44
C ALA A 226 -13.26 -6.14 -6.98
N PRO A 227 -12.35 -7.00 -7.46
CA PRO A 227 -11.17 -6.56 -8.19
C PRO A 227 -11.54 -5.80 -9.48
N PRO A 228 -10.73 -4.82 -9.92
CA PRO A 228 -10.99 -4.08 -11.17
C PRO A 228 -11.00 -4.97 -12.42
N ALA A 229 -10.21 -6.05 -12.43
CA ALA A 229 -10.14 -7.04 -13.50
C ALA A 229 -11.04 -8.25 -13.25
N GLY A 230 -11.49 -8.92 -14.33
CA GLY A 230 -12.26 -10.18 -14.26
C GLY A 230 -13.65 -10.01 -13.63
N LYS A 231 -14.57 -9.31 -14.28
CA LYS A 231 -15.88 -8.91 -13.72
C LYS A 231 -17.00 -9.95 -13.89
N ASP A 232 -16.69 -11.23 -14.01
CA ASP A 232 -17.69 -12.23 -14.45
C ASP A 232 -18.82 -12.44 -13.44
N GLU A 233 -18.53 -12.44 -12.13
CA GLU A 233 -19.56 -12.51 -11.09
C GLU A 233 -20.36 -11.21 -10.98
N VAL A 234 -19.70 -10.06 -11.08
CA VAL A 234 -20.36 -8.74 -11.12
C VAL A 234 -21.34 -8.65 -12.29
N ARG A 235 -20.99 -9.21 -13.46
CA ARG A 235 -21.86 -9.24 -14.65
C ARG A 235 -23.12 -10.09 -14.48
N ARG A 236 -23.19 -10.97 -13.47
CA ARG A 236 -24.38 -11.76 -13.14
C ARG A 236 -25.39 -10.97 -12.32
N LEU A 237 -25.00 -9.83 -11.75
CA LEU A 237 -25.90 -8.93 -11.03
C LEU A 237 -26.94 -8.35 -11.99
N GLY A 238 -28.19 -8.21 -11.52
CA GLY A 238 -29.28 -7.65 -12.32
C GLY A 238 -29.06 -6.19 -12.70
N ARG A 239 -29.12 -5.27 -11.73
CA ARG A 239 -28.86 -3.83 -11.95
C ARG A 239 -27.70 -3.40 -11.06
N TYR A 240 -26.61 -2.94 -11.65
CA TYR A 240 -25.44 -2.47 -10.93
C TYR A 240 -24.83 -1.22 -11.57
N ARG A 241 -24.02 -0.50 -10.80
CA ARG A 241 -23.11 0.55 -11.27
C ARG A 241 -21.76 0.35 -10.61
N THR A 242 -20.70 0.68 -11.32
CA THR A 242 -19.32 0.45 -10.90
C THR A 242 -18.60 1.76 -10.60
N ALA A 243 -17.79 1.78 -9.55
CA ALA A 243 -16.87 2.86 -9.26
C ALA A 243 -15.45 2.31 -9.08
N LEU A 244 -14.48 2.85 -9.80
CA LEU A 244 -13.06 2.56 -9.56
C LEU A 244 -12.57 3.38 -8.36
N VAL A 245 -11.99 2.72 -7.37
CA VAL A 245 -11.37 3.39 -6.23
C VAL A 245 -9.87 3.11 -6.24
N SER A 246 -9.09 4.10 -6.69
CA SER A 246 -7.63 4.01 -6.77
C SER A 246 -7.04 5.41 -6.95
N GLY A 247 -5.83 5.66 -6.43
CA GLY A 247 -5.11 6.92 -6.73
C GLY A 247 -4.88 7.12 -8.24
N TRP A 248 -4.72 6.04 -8.98
CA TRP A 248 -4.62 6.09 -10.45
C TRP A 248 -5.89 6.57 -11.15
N ALA A 249 -7.04 6.59 -10.46
CA ALA A 249 -8.27 7.13 -11.01
C ALA A 249 -8.22 8.66 -11.21
N LYS A 250 -7.15 9.31 -10.74
CA LYS A 250 -6.77 10.70 -11.11
C LYS A 250 -6.52 10.85 -12.62
N ASP A 251 -6.00 9.80 -13.26
CA ASP A 251 -5.71 9.78 -14.69
C ASP A 251 -6.95 9.28 -15.45
N ALA A 252 -7.45 10.12 -16.36
CA ALA A 252 -8.66 9.85 -17.13
C ALA A 252 -8.50 8.65 -18.09
N GLU A 253 -7.30 8.37 -18.60
CA GLU A 253 -7.06 7.22 -19.48
C GLU A 253 -7.08 5.92 -18.66
N PHE A 254 -6.46 5.94 -17.49
CA PHE A 254 -6.42 4.81 -16.58
C PHE A 254 -7.82 4.47 -16.04
N ALA A 255 -8.59 5.50 -15.67
CA ALA A 255 -9.99 5.35 -15.29
C ALA A 255 -10.82 4.64 -16.37
N ARG A 256 -10.61 4.99 -17.65
CA ARG A 256 -11.32 4.41 -18.80
C ARG A 256 -10.98 2.95 -19.04
N LEU A 257 -9.75 2.52 -18.75
CA LEU A 257 -9.31 1.13 -18.94
C LEU A 257 -10.22 0.12 -18.22
N PHE A 258 -10.72 0.49 -17.04
CA PHE A 258 -11.59 -0.37 -16.24
C PHE A 258 -13.08 -0.19 -16.56
N GLY A 259 -13.45 0.74 -17.44
CA GLY A 259 -14.85 0.96 -17.86
C GLY A 259 -15.79 1.18 -16.67
N ALA A 260 -15.35 1.92 -15.65
CA ALA A 260 -16.17 2.23 -14.49
C ALA A 260 -17.13 3.41 -14.76
N ASP A 261 -18.33 3.38 -14.17
CA ASP A 261 -19.32 4.46 -14.29
C ASP A 261 -18.93 5.72 -13.48
N MET A 262 -18.09 5.53 -12.46
CA MET A 262 -17.59 6.55 -11.55
C MET A 262 -16.13 6.27 -11.17
N THR A 263 -15.41 7.29 -10.75
CA THR A 263 -14.04 7.15 -10.24
C THR A 263 -13.83 7.97 -8.98
N PHE A 264 -13.02 7.45 -8.07
CA PHE A 264 -12.61 8.12 -6.84
C PHE A 264 -11.10 7.95 -6.67
N ASP A 265 -10.37 9.06 -6.59
CA ASP A 265 -8.92 9.13 -6.44
C ASP A 265 -8.48 8.90 -4.98
N LEU A 266 -8.97 7.81 -4.36
CA LEU A 266 -8.59 7.41 -3.02
C LEU A 266 -7.46 6.40 -3.05
N SER A 267 -6.29 6.82 -2.59
CA SER A 267 -5.07 6.01 -2.57
C SER A 267 -4.67 5.55 -1.16
N ASP A 268 -4.11 4.35 -1.08
CA ASP A 268 -3.44 3.83 0.12
C ASP A 268 -1.93 4.14 0.11
N HIS A 269 -1.47 4.99 -0.81
CA HIS A 269 -0.11 5.54 -0.85
C HIS A 269 -0.13 7.05 -0.65
N CYS A 270 1.01 7.60 -0.26
CA CYS A 270 1.24 9.04 -0.22
C CYS A 270 1.02 9.64 -1.60
N ASP A 271 0.30 10.76 -1.63
CA ASP A 271 0.27 11.63 -2.80
C ASP A 271 1.59 12.42 -2.92
N PHE A 272 1.72 13.25 -3.95
CA PHE A 272 2.94 14.02 -4.18
C PHE A 272 3.32 14.91 -2.97
N ASP A 273 2.36 15.58 -2.35
CA ASP A 273 2.66 16.51 -1.25
C ASP A 273 2.96 15.74 0.04
N GLU A 274 2.29 14.61 0.30
CA GLU A 274 2.62 13.69 1.39
C GLU A 274 4.03 13.09 1.23
N LEU A 275 4.46 12.75 0.01
CA LEU A 275 5.83 12.29 -0.25
C LEU A 275 6.86 13.39 0.07
N MET A 276 6.57 14.65 -0.27
CA MET A 276 7.44 15.78 0.11
C MET A 276 7.48 15.95 1.63
N ASP A 277 6.35 15.81 2.31
CA ASP A 277 6.26 15.85 3.78
C ASP A 277 7.05 14.70 4.44
N VAL A 278 7.02 13.48 3.88
CA VAL A 278 7.90 12.38 4.34
C VAL A 278 9.37 12.83 4.29
N VAL A 279 9.82 13.40 3.17
CA VAL A 279 11.21 13.88 3.03
C VAL A 279 11.54 14.95 4.06
N GLU A 280 10.66 15.94 4.25
CA GLU A 280 10.85 17.02 5.22
C GLU A 280 10.88 16.50 6.68
N ARG A 281 9.97 15.57 7.04
CA ARG A 281 9.93 14.95 8.37
C ARG A 281 11.19 14.16 8.68
N THR A 282 11.72 13.40 7.71
CA THR A 282 12.98 12.65 7.94
C THR A 282 14.18 13.56 8.17
N GLY A 283 14.22 14.73 7.52
CA GLY A 283 15.40 15.59 7.50
C GLY A 283 16.62 14.92 6.85
N ALA A 284 16.41 13.93 5.97
CA ALA A 284 17.49 13.18 5.35
C ALA A 284 18.38 14.05 4.48
N ASP A 285 19.70 13.84 4.61
CA ASP A 285 20.70 14.55 3.81
C ASP A 285 20.94 13.86 2.45
N GLN A 286 20.43 12.63 2.28
CA GLN A 286 20.46 11.85 1.05
C GLN A 286 19.13 11.09 0.91
N VAL A 287 18.48 11.25 -0.24
CA VAL A 287 17.25 10.55 -0.60
C VAL A 287 17.50 9.62 -1.77
N TYR A 288 16.92 8.43 -1.71
CA TYR A 288 16.84 7.48 -2.81
C TYR A 288 15.37 7.22 -3.14
N THR A 289 15.03 7.25 -4.43
CA THR A 289 13.65 7.00 -4.88
C THR A 289 13.57 5.64 -5.55
N VAL A 290 12.48 4.92 -5.25
CA VAL A 290 12.15 3.58 -5.76
C VAL A 290 10.65 3.48 -6.03
N HIS A 291 10.21 2.55 -6.88
CA HIS A 291 8.81 2.32 -7.25
C HIS A 291 8.09 3.55 -7.88
N GLY A 292 7.45 3.39 -9.04
CA GLY A 292 6.70 4.47 -9.68
C GLY A 292 7.57 5.57 -10.31
N TYR A 293 7.30 6.84 -10.06
CA TYR A 293 7.95 7.97 -10.74
C TYR A 293 9.29 8.39 -10.10
N THR A 294 10.23 7.44 -10.03
CA THR A 294 11.49 7.57 -9.29
C THR A 294 12.30 8.79 -9.70
N GLU A 295 12.56 8.95 -11.01
CA GLU A 295 13.39 10.03 -11.54
C GLU A 295 12.67 11.39 -11.53
N ASP A 296 11.35 11.44 -11.74
CA ASP A 296 10.59 12.69 -11.67
C ASP A 296 10.55 13.26 -10.24
N PHE A 297 10.34 12.38 -9.26
CA PHE A 297 10.35 12.79 -7.86
C PHE A 297 11.76 13.21 -7.43
N ALA A 298 12.78 12.42 -7.77
CA ALA A 298 14.18 12.76 -7.49
C ALA A 298 14.58 14.11 -8.13
N ARG A 299 14.14 14.37 -9.37
CA ARG A 299 14.33 15.67 -10.03
C ARG A 299 13.63 16.81 -9.27
N SER A 300 12.43 16.58 -8.78
CA SER A 300 11.67 17.56 -7.99
C SER A 300 12.38 17.89 -6.67
N LEU A 301 12.96 16.90 -6.00
CA LEU A 301 13.78 17.06 -4.80
C LEU A 301 15.07 17.84 -5.10
N ARG A 302 15.79 17.50 -6.17
CA ARG A 302 17.01 18.21 -6.57
C ARG A 302 16.78 19.69 -6.88
N LYS A 303 15.62 20.04 -7.49
CA LYS A 303 15.22 21.45 -7.70
C LYS A 303 15.04 22.22 -6.39
N ARG A 304 14.80 21.54 -5.27
CA ARG A 304 14.71 22.12 -3.92
C ARG A 304 16.03 22.03 -3.13
N GLY A 305 17.13 21.65 -3.79
CA GLY A 305 18.45 21.53 -3.15
C GLY A 305 18.67 20.25 -2.34
N ILE A 306 17.74 19.28 -2.41
CA ILE A 306 17.87 18.00 -1.71
C ILE A 306 18.66 17.03 -2.58
N ARG A 307 19.68 16.37 -2.00
CA ARG A 307 20.45 15.34 -2.71
C ARG A 307 19.57 14.10 -2.89
N ALA A 308 19.15 13.83 -4.12
CA ALA A 308 18.26 12.73 -4.45
C ALA A 308 18.68 11.97 -5.71
N SER A 309 18.60 10.64 -5.66
CA SER A 309 18.94 9.75 -6.77
C SER A 309 17.89 8.65 -6.94
N ALA A 310 17.43 8.40 -8.17
CA ALA A 310 16.64 7.21 -8.47
C ALA A 310 17.53 5.96 -8.44
N LEU A 311 17.10 4.91 -7.74
CA LEU A 311 17.83 3.63 -7.70
C LEU A 311 17.52 2.74 -8.91
N GLU A 312 16.33 2.88 -9.48
CA GLU A 312 15.92 2.25 -10.73
C GLU A 312 15.04 3.22 -11.52
N ALA A 313 15.11 3.19 -12.85
CA ALA A 313 14.20 3.91 -13.72
C ALA A 313 13.03 2.99 -14.11
N THR A 314 12.06 2.81 -13.21
CA THR A 314 10.89 1.95 -13.42
C THR A 314 9.62 2.77 -13.29
N GLU A 315 9.05 3.25 -14.40
CA GLU A 315 7.68 3.78 -14.40
C GLU A 315 6.68 2.62 -14.24
N GLN A 316 6.49 2.15 -13.00
CA GLN A 316 5.61 1.04 -12.71
C GLN A 316 4.19 1.57 -12.43
N LEU A 317 3.31 1.49 -13.45
CA LEU A 317 1.87 1.62 -13.28
C LEU A 317 1.33 0.29 -12.73
N GLN A 318 1.30 0.12 -11.41
CA GLN A 318 0.68 -1.05 -10.80
C GLN A 318 -0.71 -0.73 -10.25
N LEU A 319 -1.72 -1.20 -10.97
CA LEU A 319 -2.73 -2.04 -10.34
C LEU A 319 -2.32 -3.47 -10.70
N ALA A 320 -1.82 -4.24 -9.72
CA ALA A 320 -1.66 -5.67 -9.94
C ALA A 320 -3.04 -6.24 -10.33
N LEU A 321 -3.13 -6.79 -11.54
CA LEU A 321 -4.31 -7.45 -12.10
C LEU A 321 -4.68 -8.70 -11.31
#